data_AF-A0A2P2DZX8-F1
#
_entry.id   AF-A0A2P2DZX8-F1
#
_cell.length_a   1.000
_cell.length_b   1.000
_cell.length_c   1.000
_cell.angle_alpha   90.00
_cell.angle_beta   90.00
_cell.angle_gamma   90.00
#
_symmetry.space_group_name_H-M   'P 1'
#
loop_
_entity.id
_entity.type
_entity.pdbx_description
1 polymer ?
#
loop_
_entity_poly.entity_id
_entity_poly.type
_entity_poly.pdbx_seq_one_letter_code
_entity_poly.pdbx_strand_id
1 'polypeptide(L)'
;MFNPIVREILNLDPNNAKDDILNTLLLLAFVTDRSIPTATITPSTGNIILSNSTIHVVFSKTMDPSTLSATLGSSLSSTWSHTKVLNDTVSLSGNLPVGKITFRLDAKDTFGQSITQINGTYLVLNSNTSIYYVSTLGNDSNSGNLSSAPKQSIQSAISGAIPPAAIFIAVGEYSVDSAVPTSINLVDKVSLYGGYSLDFLSRNPNIYVSKIQDVSTGAVVDTRTIRAGATITRSTVIDGLSIVGSSNLNASGNSFAVHCLNGSPTISNNLIQAGSVSSITTIGIMADASSPVISDNTIFGGRSTTEYTFGIFLQNGASSEIQNNTIDAGIATNNSAHGIYTGPQANNPTIVGNIIYGGSGNISFGLNTSHPSNITLTSNSIDGGIGNTSYAIYHGTGGGNVGSYQSNSLYTSGGTNRYCLFEAGTGSSPLIFNQNRIYNCPTAIYFDQGSVAINSISTINGGTTNGSSYSGNY
;
A
#
# COMPACT_ATOMS: atom_id res chain seq x y z
N MET A 1 -66.90 16.99 10.49
CA MET A 1 -66.52 18.18 9.71
C MET A 1 -65.20 17.82 9.02
N PHE A 2 -65.27 17.36 7.76
CA PHE A 2 -64.12 16.86 6.99
C PHE A 2 -63.59 17.94 6.05
N ASN A 3 -62.28 17.88 5.77
CA ASN A 3 -61.50 18.82 4.97
C ASN A 3 -62.06 18.96 3.52
N PRO A 4 -62.24 20.18 2.97
CA PRO A 4 -62.88 20.41 1.66
C PRO A 4 -62.11 19.91 0.42
N ILE A 5 -60.85 19.48 0.55
CA ILE A 5 -59.98 19.16 -0.61
C ILE A 5 -60.35 17.82 -1.30
N VAL A 6 -61.19 16.98 -0.69
CA VAL A 6 -61.51 15.64 -1.24
C VAL A 6 -62.77 15.64 -2.14
N ARG A 7 -63.51 16.75 -2.24
CA ARG A 7 -64.81 16.75 -2.93
C ARG A 7 -64.78 17.08 -4.42
N GLU A 8 -63.61 17.41 -4.97
CA GLU A 8 -63.48 17.80 -6.39
C GLU A 8 -62.98 16.67 -7.31
N ILE A 9 -62.73 15.46 -6.78
CA ILE A 9 -62.27 14.30 -7.57
C ILE A 9 -63.44 13.37 -8.01
N LEU A 10 -64.68 13.66 -7.62
CA LEU A 10 -65.84 12.75 -7.81
C LEU A 10 -66.97 13.32 -8.68
N ASN A 11 -66.63 14.11 -9.71
CA ASN A 11 -67.53 14.42 -10.82
C ASN A 11 -66.89 13.97 -12.15
N LEU A 12 -66.51 12.69 -12.23
CA LEU A 12 -66.05 12.09 -13.48
C LEU A 12 -67.25 11.75 -14.36
N ASP A 13 -67.29 12.37 -15.53
CA ASP A 13 -68.19 12.02 -16.63
C ASP A 13 -67.99 10.53 -16.99
N PRO A 14 -69.04 9.68 -16.90
CA PRO A 14 -68.95 8.26 -17.23
C PRO A 14 -68.43 7.96 -18.64
N ASN A 15 -68.53 8.94 -19.56
CA ASN A 15 -68.07 8.78 -20.94
C ASN A 15 -66.56 9.06 -21.14
N ASN A 16 -65.87 9.69 -20.16
CA ASN A 16 -64.41 9.91 -20.15
C ASN A 16 -63.68 9.09 -19.07
N ALA A 17 -64.42 8.33 -18.24
CA ALA A 17 -63.88 7.61 -17.08
C ALA A 17 -62.81 6.55 -17.42
N LYS A 18 -62.74 6.05 -18.66
CA LYS A 18 -61.69 5.10 -19.06
C LYS A 18 -60.33 5.77 -19.23
N ASP A 19 -60.29 6.98 -19.78
CA ASP A 19 -59.05 7.73 -20.00
C ASP A 19 -58.56 8.36 -18.69
N ASP A 20 -59.46 8.82 -17.83
CA ASP A 20 -59.08 9.34 -16.51
C ASP A 20 -58.63 8.24 -15.56
N ILE A 21 -59.23 7.04 -15.56
CA ILE A 21 -58.71 5.92 -14.76
C ILE A 21 -57.34 5.47 -15.28
N LEU A 22 -57.10 5.46 -16.60
CA LEU A 22 -55.80 5.14 -17.17
C LEU A 22 -54.76 6.21 -16.82
N ASN A 23 -55.11 7.49 -16.90
CA ASN A 23 -54.24 8.60 -16.50
C ASN A 23 -53.98 8.61 -14.98
N THR A 24 -54.97 8.23 -14.17
CA THR A 24 -54.82 8.13 -12.72
C THR A 24 -54.01 6.89 -12.33
N LEU A 25 -54.17 5.75 -13.01
CA LEU A 25 -53.33 4.56 -12.86
C LEU A 25 -51.91 4.78 -13.39
N LEU A 26 -51.73 5.54 -14.48
CA LEU A 26 -50.41 6.01 -14.92
C LEU A 26 -49.80 6.92 -13.84
N LEU A 27 -50.56 7.89 -13.32
CA LEU A 27 -50.09 8.75 -12.22
C LEU A 27 -49.72 7.92 -10.97
N LEU A 28 -50.52 6.91 -10.59
CA LEU A 28 -50.22 6.02 -9.46
C LEU A 28 -49.00 5.13 -9.74
N ALA A 29 -48.80 4.66 -10.97
CA ALA A 29 -47.63 3.90 -11.37
C ALA A 29 -46.35 4.74 -11.36
N PHE A 30 -46.43 6.05 -11.61
CA PHE A 30 -45.31 6.99 -11.48
C PHE A 30 -45.02 7.43 -10.03
N VAL A 31 -45.91 7.16 -9.07
CA VAL A 31 -45.84 7.69 -7.69
C VAL A 31 -45.28 6.67 -6.66
N THR A 32 -45.00 5.42 -7.04
CA THR A 32 -44.67 4.37 -6.04
C THR A 32 -43.25 3.84 -6.03
N ASP A 33 -42.33 4.30 -6.88
CA ASP A 33 -40.95 3.82 -6.78
C ASP A 33 -40.22 4.46 -5.58
N ARG A 34 -40.43 3.86 -4.40
CA ARG A 34 -39.76 4.16 -3.13
C ARG A 34 -38.41 3.46 -2.96
N SER A 35 -37.82 2.93 -4.04
CA SER A 35 -36.45 2.43 -3.95
C SER A 35 -35.47 3.59 -3.73
N ILE A 36 -34.41 3.33 -2.97
CA ILE A 36 -33.36 4.33 -2.72
C ILE A 36 -32.63 4.59 -4.04
N PRO A 37 -32.47 5.86 -4.49
CA PRO A 37 -31.67 6.15 -5.67
C PRO A 37 -30.22 5.70 -5.45
N THR A 38 -29.61 5.15 -6.50
CA THR A 38 -28.19 4.73 -6.52
C THR A 38 -27.44 5.57 -7.53
N ALA A 39 -26.11 5.59 -7.46
CA ALA A 39 -25.29 6.29 -8.44
C ALA A 39 -24.07 5.46 -8.85
N THR A 40 -23.74 5.52 -10.14
CA THR A 40 -22.51 5.00 -10.72
C THR A 40 -21.58 6.16 -11.03
N ILE A 41 -20.32 6.08 -10.60
CA ILE A 41 -19.33 7.16 -10.73
C ILE A 41 -18.21 6.71 -11.66
N THR A 42 -17.86 7.54 -12.64
CA THR A 42 -16.77 7.30 -13.60
C THR A 42 -15.86 8.52 -13.68
N PRO A 43 -14.55 8.37 -13.41
CA PRO A 43 -13.88 7.17 -12.90
C PRO A 43 -14.43 6.77 -11.52
N SER A 44 -14.42 5.48 -11.17
CA SER A 44 -14.87 5.04 -9.85
C SER A 44 -14.01 5.64 -8.73
N THR A 45 -14.54 5.76 -7.51
CA THR A 45 -13.71 6.09 -6.33
C THR A 45 -12.57 5.08 -6.19
N GLY A 46 -11.41 5.55 -5.71
CA GLY A 46 -10.15 4.79 -5.64
C GLY A 46 -9.27 4.94 -6.89
N ASN A 47 -9.80 5.53 -7.97
CA ASN A 47 -9.05 5.84 -9.17
C ASN A 47 -8.03 6.96 -8.97
N ILE A 48 -7.15 7.05 -9.96
CA ILE A 48 -6.20 8.14 -10.15
C ILE A 48 -6.73 9.02 -11.26
N ILE A 49 -6.80 10.33 -11.01
CA ILE A 49 -7.31 11.32 -11.95
C ILE A 49 -6.34 12.49 -12.07
N LEU A 50 -6.47 13.29 -13.12
CA LEU A 50 -5.73 14.55 -13.25
C LEU A 50 -6.49 15.67 -12.55
N SER A 51 -5.79 16.74 -12.17
CA SER A 51 -6.40 17.89 -11.49
C SER A 51 -7.41 18.67 -12.35
N ASN A 52 -7.44 18.41 -13.65
CA ASN A 52 -8.40 18.94 -14.62
C ASN A 52 -9.41 17.88 -15.12
N SER A 53 -9.48 16.70 -14.48
CA SER A 53 -10.45 15.66 -14.85
C SER A 53 -11.88 16.05 -14.44
N THR A 54 -12.83 15.52 -15.21
CA THR A 54 -14.26 15.55 -14.88
C THR A 54 -14.68 14.21 -14.30
N ILE A 55 -15.51 14.22 -13.27
CA ILE A 55 -16.14 13.02 -12.70
C ILE A 55 -17.58 12.96 -13.20
N HIS A 56 -17.95 11.89 -13.87
CA HIS A 56 -19.31 11.66 -14.34
C HIS A 56 -20.07 10.80 -13.33
N VAL A 57 -21.31 11.19 -13.03
CA VAL A 57 -22.20 10.44 -12.15
C VAL A 57 -23.49 10.17 -12.89
N VAL A 58 -23.89 8.90 -12.95
CA VAL A 58 -25.17 8.44 -13.50
C VAL A 58 -26.02 7.92 -12.36
N PHE A 59 -27.15 8.55 -12.10
CA PHE A 59 -28.08 8.14 -11.06
C PHE A 59 -29.07 7.12 -11.60
N SER A 60 -29.55 6.16 -10.79
CA SER A 60 -30.58 5.20 -11.24
C SER A 60 -31.97 5.79 -11.39
N LYS A 61 -32.14 7.06 -11.00
CA LYS A 61 -33.41 7.78 -10.95
C LYS A 61 -33.26 9.22 -11.40
N THR A 62 -34.40 9.85 -11.61
CA THR A 62 -34.56 11.29 -11.71
C THR A 62 -34.16 11.97 -10.41
N MET A 63 -33.25 12.95 -10.48
CA MET A 63 -32.70 13.65 -9.33
C MET A 63 -33.20 15.08 -9.22
N ASP A 64 -33.17 15.64 -8.01
CA ASP A 64 -33.33 17.08 -7.79
C ASP A 64 -31.95 17.76 -7.83
N PRO A 65 -31.62 18.52 -8.90
CA PRO A 65 -30.32 19.17 -9.04
C PRO A 65 -29.96 20.11 -7.90
N SER A 66 -30.95 20.70 -7.22
CA SER A 66 -30.72 21.65 -6.12
C SER A 66 -30.21 21.00 -4.84
N THR A 67 -30.32 19.67 -4.74
CA THR A 67 -29.91 18.89 -3.56
C THR A 67 -28.53 18.26 -3.70
N LEU A 68 -27.92 18.34 -4.89
CA LEU A 68 -26.62 17.75 -5.16
C LEU A 68 -25.52 18.46 -4.37
N SER A 69 -24.76 17.67 -3.61
CA SER A 69 -23.54 18.10 -2.94
C SER A 69 -22.41 17.13 -3.27
N ALA A 70 -21.33 17.64 -3.86
CA ALA A 70 -20.14 16.86 -4.15
C ALA A 70 -18.89 17.63 -3.71
N THR A 71 -18.00 16.96 -2.98
CA THR A 71 -16.71 17.53 -2.56
C THR A 71 -15.55 16.59 -2.87
N LEU A 72 -14.42 17.17 -3.27
CA LEU A 72 -13.12 16.51 -3.42
C LEU A 72 -12.04 17.46 -2.89
N GLY A 73 -11.94 17.56 -1.56
CA GLY A 73 -11.14 18.58 -0.87
C GLY A 73 -11.75 19.99 -0.92
N SER A 74 -12.43 20.33 -2.02
CA SER A 74 -13.25 21.52 -2.23
C SER A 74 -14.60 21.14 -2.84
N SER A 75 -15.59 22.04 -2.80
CA SER A 75 -16.87 21.83 -3.48
C SER A 75 -16.70 21.78 -4.99
N LEU A 76 -17.34 20.81 -5.64
CA LEU A 76 -17.32 20.65 -7.09
C LEU A 76 -18.49 21.38 -7.74
N SER A 77 -18.22 21.97 -8.91
CA SER A 77 -19.25 22.48 -9.81
C SER A 77 -19.96 21.32 -10.49
N SER A 78 -21.25 21.45 -10.76
CA SER A 78 -22.05 20.43 -11.41
C SER A 78 -22.69 20.94 -12.71
N THR A 79 -22.61 20.14 -13.76
CA THR A 79 -23.28 20.38 -15.04
C THR A 79 -24.12 19.16 -15.38
N TRP A 80 -25.44 19.30 -15.33
CA TRP A 80 -26.37 18.23 -15.66
C TRP A 80 -26.55 18.12 -17.16
N SER A 81 -26.39 16.91 -17.70
CA SER A 81 -26.60 16.62 -19.13
C SER A 81 -28.05 16.24 -19.42
N HIS A 82 -28.67 15.53 -18.48
CA HIS A 82 -30.06 15.16 -18.49
C HIS A 82 -30.59 15.39 -17.07
N THR A 83 -31.74 16.03 -16.97
CA THR A 83 -32.44 16.25 -15.71
C THR A 83 -33.86 15.79 -15.86
N LYS A 84 -34.41 15.20 -14.80
CA LYS A 84 -35.81 14.77 -14.74
C LYS A 84 -36.16 13.64 -15.72
N VAL A 85 -35.19 12.79 -16.01
CA VAL A 85 -35.37 11.55 -16.77
C VAL A 85 -34.79 10.36 -16.00
N LEU A 86 -35.12 9.14 -16.42
CA LEU A 86 -34.39 7.96 -15.94
C LEU A 86 -32.93 8.08 -16.37
N ASN A 87 -32.01 7.74 -15.47
CA ASN A 87 -30.56 7.85 -15.69
C ASN A 87 -30.03 9.29 -15.80
N ASP A 88 -30.50 10.19 -14.93
CA ASP A 88 -29.96 11.55 -14.85
C ASP A 88 -28.43 11.49 -14.68
N THR A 89 -27.74 12.28 -15.50
CA THR A 89 -26.28 12.24 -15.58
C THR A 89 -25.72 13.63 -15.33
N VAL A 90 -24.79 13.73 -14.39
CA VAL A 90 -24.11 14.98 -14.01
C VAL A 90 -22.59 14.85 -14.20
N SER A 91 -21.98 15.91 -14.70
CA SER A 91 -20.54 16.08 -14.79
C SER A 91 -20.08 17.00 -13.65
N LEU A 92 -19.14 16.52 -12.84
CA LEU A 92 -18.56 17.24 -11.71
C LEU A 92 -17.16 17.71 -12.07
N SER A 93 -16.86 18.99 -11.88
CA SER A 93 -15.55 19.58 -12.18
C SER A 93 -15.18 20.69 -11.18
N GLY A 94 -13.90 21.05 -11.11
CA GLY A 94 -13.42 22.09 -10.20
C GLY A 94 -11.91 22.18 -10.17
N ASN A 95 -11.38 23.03 -9.28
CA ASN A 95 -9.94 23.05 -8.98
C ASN A 95 -9.62 21.92 -8.00
N LEU A 96 -9.19 20.78 -8.52
CA LEU A 96 -8.93 19.58 -7.71
C LEU A 96 -7.54 19.68 -7.08
N PRO A 97 -7.42 19.66 -5.73
CA PRO A 97 -6.12 19.67 -5.07
C PRO A 97 -5.34 18.38 -5.37
N VAL A 98 -4.05 18.50 -5.65
CA VAL A 98 -3.15 17.35 -5.90
C VAL A 98 -2.90 16.58 -4.61
N GLY A 99 -2.86 15.25 -4.71
CA GLY A 99 -2.63 14.34 -3.59
C GLY A 99 -3.76 13.32 -3.40
N LYS A 100 -3.74 12.60 -2.26
CA LYS A 100 -4.81 11.67 -1.88
C LYS A 100 -5.92 12.46 -1.19
N ILE A 101 -7.06 12.62 -1.85
CA ILE A 101 -8.15 13.49 -1.42
C ILE A 101 -9.43 12.69 -1.21
N THR A 102 -10.15 12.95 -0.13
CA THR A 102 -11.46 12.34 0.15
C THR A 102 -12.54 12.91 -0.76
N PHE A 103 -13.31 12.02 -1.38
CA PHE A 103 -14.50 12.32 -2.16
C PHE A 103 -15.76 12.05 -1.34
N ARG A 104 -16.74 12.95 -1.43
CA ARG A 104 -18.08 12.78 -0.86
C ARG A 104 -19.13 13.22 -1.88
N LEU A 105 -20.17 12.41 -2.05
CA LEU A 105 -21.34 12.71 -2.88
C LEU A 105 -22.63 12.42 -2.11
N ASP A 106 -23.55 13.39 -2.15
CA ASP A 106 -24.90 13.31 -1.62
C ASP A 106 -25.87 13.99 -2.59
N ALA A 107 -27.09 13.47 -2.68
CA ALA A 107 -28.14 13.96 -3.56
C ALA A 107 -29.50 13.36 -3.15
N LYS A 108 -30.59 14.01 -3.56
CA LYS A 108 -31.97 13.49 -3.41
C LYS A 108 -32.65 13.35 -4.76
N ASP A 109 -33.53 12.36 -4.87
CA ASP A 109 -34.46 12.26 -5.99
C ASP A 109 -35.52 13.38 -5.93
N THR A 110 -36.34 13.53 -6.99
CA THR A 110 -37.43 14.52 -7.02
C THR A 110 -38.55 14.26 -6.01
N PHE A 111 -38.55 13.10 -5.34
CA PHE A 111 -39.48 12.75 -4.26
C PHE A 111 -38.86 12.96 -2.88
N GLY A 112 -37.63 13.48 -2.80
CA GLY A 112 -36.92 13.77 -1.56
C GLY A 112 -36.19 12.59 -0.92
N GLN A 113 -36.09 11.43 -1.59
CA GLN A 113 -35.32 10.29 -1.10
C GLN A 113 -33.83 10.52 -1.36
N SER A 114 -33.02 10.47 -0.30
CA SER A 114 -31.56 10.58 -0.40
C SER A 114 -30.92 9.32 -1.00
N ILE A 115 -29.86 9.51 -1.78
CA ILE A 115 -28.93 8.41 -2.06
C ILE A 115 -28.26 7.95 -0.75
N THR A 116 -27.76 6.73 -0.72
CA THR A 116 -26.75 6.40 0.30
C THR A 116 -25.50 7.22 -0.01
N GLN A 117 -25.08 8.07 0.93
CA GLN A 117 -23.91 8.94 0.75
C GLN A 117 -22.71 8.12 0.27
N ILE A 118 -22.14 8.52 -0.86
CA ILE A 118 -20.98 7.84 -1.43
C ILE A 118 -19.73 8.54 -0.90
N ASN A 119 -18.88 7.77 -0.24
CA ASN A 119 -17.58 8.20 0.27
C ASN A 119 -16.48 7.41 -0.43
N GLY A 120 -15.37 8.07 -0.73
CA GLY A 120 -14.20 7.42 -1.31
C GLY A 120 -12.98 8.33 -1.30
N THR A 121 -11.95 7.95 -2.05
CA THR A 121 -10.75 8.77 -2.23
C THR A 121 -10.37 8.79 -3.71
N TYR A 122 -9.67 9.84 -4.14
CA TYR A 122 -8.92 9.85 -5.40
C TYR A 122 -7.47 10.20 -5.12
N LEU A 123 -6.57 9.65 -5.92
CA LEU A 123 -5.23 10.24 -6.08
C LEU A 123 -5.31 11.22 -7.25
N VAL A 124 -5.22 12.51 -6.95
CA VAL A 124 -5.26 13.58 -7.95
C VAL A 124 -3.83 13.94 -8.32
N LEU A 125 -3.47 13.79 -9.60
CA LEU A 125 -2.18 14.16 -10.17
C LEU A 125 -2.24 15.54 -10.82
N ASN A 126 -1.07 16.13 -11.10
CA ASN A 126 -1.01 17.38 -11.85
C ASN A 126 -1.56 17.21 -13.27
N SER A 127 -2.26 18.23 -13.78
CA SER A 127 -2.85 18.24 -15.13
C SER A 127 -1.84 18.09 -16.28
N ASN A 128 -0.55 18.34 -16.03
CA ASN A 128 0.54 18.12 -17.00
C ASN A 128 1.13 16.71 -16.97
N THR A 129 0.55 15.78 -16.19
CA THR A 129 1.01 14.39 -16.13
C THR A 129 0.51 13.61 -17.34
N SER A 130 1.42 13.01 -18.11
CA SER A 130 1.07 12.14 -19.24
C SER A 130 0.54 10.80 -18.73
N ILE A 131 -0.53 10.28 -19.32
CA ILE A 131 -1.11 8.97 -18.95
C ILE A 131 -0.75 7.94 -20.01
N TYR A 132 -0.27 6.79 -19.56
CA TYR A 132 -0.01 5.61 -20.38
C TYR A 132 -0.75 4.40 -19.83
N TYR A 133 -1.20 3.51 -20.71
CA TYR A 133 -1.97 2.32 -20.39
C TYR A 133 -1.18 1.07 -20.77
N VAL A 134 -1.17 0.08 -19.88
CA VAL A 134 -0.53 -1.22 -20.07
C VAL A 134 -1.56 -2.33 -19.80
N SER A 135 -1.63 -3.30 -20.72
CA SER A 135 -2.50 -4.47 -20.62
C SER A 135 -1.83 -5.67 -21.27
N THR A 136 -2.00 -6.87 -20.73
CA THR A 136 -1.49 -8.11 -21.34
C THR A 136 -2.06 -8.39 -22.73
N LEU A 137 -3.23 -7.80 -23.05
CA LEU A 137 -3.86 -7.83 -24.38
C LEU A 137 -3.37 -6.71 -25.33
N GLY A 138 -2.46 -5.84 -24.85
CA GLY A 138 -1.91 -4.72 -25.60
C GLY A 138 -0.88 -5.12 -26.65
N ASN A 139 -0.26 -4.10 -27.27
CA ASN A 139 0.84 -4.28 -28.22
C ASN A 139 1.89 -3.18 -27.97
N ASP A 140 3.16 -3.54 -27.88
CA ASP A 140 4.25 -2.58 -27.62
C ASP A 140 4.50 -1.60 -28.77
N SER A 141 3.99 -1.87 -29.97
CA SER A 141 3.95 -0.90 -31.06
C SER A 141 2.94 0.24 -30.82
N ASN A 142 2.00 0.08 -29.89
CA ASN A 142 1.05 1.14 -29.54
C ASN A 142 1.77 2.29 -28.81
N SER A 143 1.25 3.50 -28.96
CA SER A 143 1.68 4.67 -28.17
C SER A 143 1.43 4.47 -26.67
N GLY A 144 0.36 3.75 -26.32
CA GLY A 144 -0.09 3.56 -24.94
C GLY A 144 -0.83 4.76 -24.35
N ASN A 145 -1.07 5.84 -25.10
CA ASN A 145 -1.75 7.04 -24.59
C ASN A 145 -3.30 6.97 -24.61
N LEU A 146 -3.86 5.87 -25.12
CA LEU A 146 -5.29 5.59 -25.15
C LEU A 146 -5.56 4.22 -24.50
N SER A 147 -6.60 4.13 -23.69
CA SER A 147 -7.00 2.87 -23.03
C SER A 147 -7.39 1.78 -24.02
N SER A 148 -7.85 2.15 -25.23
CA SER A 148 -8.17 1.23 -26.33
C SER A 148 -6.95 0.75 -27.13
N ALA A 149 -5.77 1.35 -26.92
CA ALA A 149 -4.51 0.96 -27.55
C ALA A 149 -3.39 0.90 -26.50
N PRO A 150 -3.50 0.04 -25.48
CA PRO A 150 -2.50 -0.06 -24.42
C PRO A 150 -1.23 -0.71 -24.96
N LYS A 151 -0.10 -0.42 -24.32
CA LYS A 151 1.14 -1.17 -24.50
C LYS A 151 1.02 -2.55 -23.86
N GLN A 152 1.82 -3.51 -24.33
CA GLN A 152 1.79 -4.88 -23.81
C GLN A 152 2.65 -5.01 -22.55
N SER A 153 3.86 -4.48 -22.60
CA SER A 153 4.84 -4.57 -21.52
C SER A 153 4.95 -3.26 -20.74
N ILE A 154 5.21 -3.40 -19.44
CA ILE A 154 5.42 -2.27 -18.54
C ILE A 154 6.70 -1.51 -18.94
N GLN A 155 7.79 -2.22 -19.27
CA GLN A 155 9.05 -1.58 -19.65
C GLN A 155 8.92 -0.78 -20.95
N SER A 156 8.15 -1.25 -21.95
CA SER A 156 7.87 -0.46 -23.17
C SER A 156 7.14 0.85 -22.85
N ALA A 157 6.20 0.82 -21.89
CA ALA A 157 5.51 2.03 -21.45
C ALA A 157 6.44 3.01 -20.72
N ILE A 158 7.32 2.51 -19.85
CA ILE A 158 8.33 3.34 -19.18
C ILE A 158 9.26 4.00 -20.22
N SER A 159 9.76 3.23 -21.19
CA SER A 159 10.67 3.73 -22.21
C SER A 159 10.02 4.73 -23.18
N GLY A 160 8.71 4.62 -23.41
CA GLY A 160 7.95 5.54 -24.27
C GLY A 160 7.32 6.74 -23.53
N ALA A 161 7.45 6.81 -22.21
CA ALA A 161 6.82 7.83 -21.38
C ALA A 161 7.58 9.17 -21.40
N ILE A 162 6.85 10.28 -21.38
CA ILE A 162 7.39 11.63 -21.20
C ILE A 162 7.13 12.07 -19.75
N PRO A 163 8.15 12.20 -18.89
CA PRO A 163 7.97 12.61 -17.50
C PRO A 163 7.47 14.07 -17.37
N PRO A 164 6.57 14.39 -16.42
CA PRO A 164 5.95 13.46 -15.47
C PRO A 164 4.91 12.57 -16.15
N ALA A 165 4.93 11.29 -15.83
CA ALA A 165 4.01 10.30 -16.39
C ALA A 165 3.45 9.35 -15.33
N ALA A 166 2.24 8.87 -15.60
CA ALA A 166 1.56 7.83 -14.84
C ALA A 166 1.25 6.66 -15.78
N ILE A 167 1.73 5.47 -15.42
CA ILE A 167 1.47 4.22 -16.15
C ILE A 167 0.39 3.46 -15.40
N PHE A 168 -0.80 3.38 -15.98
CA PHE A 168 -1.91 2.59 -15.48
C PHE A 168 -1.81 1.16 -16.01
N ILE A 169 -1.74 0.21 -15.09
CA ILE A 169 -1.50 -1.21 -15.41
C ILE A 169 -2.78 -1.98 -15.12
N ALA A 170 -3.35 -2.58 -16.16
CA ALA A 170 -4.54 -3.42 -16.04
C ALA A 170 -4.23 -4.71 -15.27
N VAL A 171 -5.27 -5.37 -14.79
CA VAL A 171 -5.24 -6.73 -14.25
C VAL A 171 -4.57 -7.68 -15.24
N GLY A 172 -3.72 -8.57 -14.72
CA GLY A 172 -2.97 -9.52 -15.54
C GLY A 172 -1.63 -9.88 -14.93
N GLU A 173 -0.97 -10.86 -15.55
CA GLU A 173 0.38 -11.27 -15.20
C GLU A 173 1.38 -10.74 -16.25
N TYR A 174 2.37 -10.00 -15.77
CA TYR A 174 3.42 -9.37 -16.56
C TYR A 174 4.75 -10.03 -16.18
N SER A 175 5.18 -10.97 -17.01
CA SER A 175 6.45 -11.63 -16.83
C SER A 175 7.60 -10.69 -17.19
N VAL A 176 8.59 -10.64 -16.31
CA VAL A 176 9.93 -10.12 -16.59
C VAL A 176 10.90 -11.27 -16.39
N ASP A 177 12.09 -11.16 -16.96
CA ASP A 177 13.14 -12.14 -16.80
C ASP A 177 14.43 -11.34 -16.59
N SER A 178 15.05 -11.45 -15.41
CA SER A 178 16.32 -10.78 -15.09
C SER A 178 17.54 -11.40 -15.78
N ALA A 179 17.43 -12.61 -16.33
CA ALA A 179 18.50 -13.23 -17.13
C ALA A 179 18.63 -12.58 -18.51
N VAL A 180 17.57 -11.91 -18.97
CA VAL A 180 17.57 -11.03 -20.14
C VAL A 180 17.25 -9.60 -19.69
N PRO A 181 17.50 -8.54 -20.46
CA PRO A 181 17.27 -7.16 -20.00
C PRO A 181 15.79 -6.75 -20.01
N THR A 182 14.90 -7.58 -19.42
CA THR A 182 13.45 -7.33 -19.37
C THR A 182 12.93 -6.98 -17.98
N SER A 183 13.81 -6.97 -16.96
CA SER A 183 13.54 -6.40 -15.64
C SER A 183 13.02 -4.96 -15.74
N ILE A 184 12.15 -4.55 -14.82
CA ILE A 184 11.64 -3.17 -14.79
C ILE A 184 12.72 -2.22 -14.26
N ASN A 185 13.20 -1.33 -15.13
CA ASN A 185 14.08 -0.23 -14.76
C ASN A 185 13.27 1.06 -14.73
N LEU A 186 13.14 1.65 -13.54
CA LEU A 186 12.38 2.89 -13.37
C LEU A 186 13.06 4.07 -14.07
N VAL A 187 12.24 5.07 -14.40
CA VAL A 187 12.67 6.38 -14.89
C VAL A 187 12.09 7.44 -13.94
N ASP A 188 12.89 8.45 -13.60
CA ASP A 188 12.45 9.47 -12.63
C ASP A 188 11.17 10.17 -13.13
N LYS A 189 10.20 10.35 -12.22
CA LYS A 189 8.87 10.92 -12.47
C LYS A 189 7.99 10.10 -13.43
N VAL A 190 8.33 8.83 -13.69
CA VAL A 190 7.44 7.87 -14.38
C VAL A 190 6.93 6.87 -13.36
N SER A 191 5.71 7.09 -12.89
CA SER A 191 5.10 6.30 -11.81
C SER A 191 4.29 5.12 -12.35
N LEU A 192 4.27 4.01 -11.60
CA LEU A 192 3.55 2.77 -11.90
C LEU A 192 2.35 2.62 -10.97
N TYR A 193 1.17 2.41 -11.55
CA TYR A 193 -0.08 2.24 -10.82
C TYR A 193 -0.81 0.98 -11.29
N GLY A 194 -0.75 -0.07 -10.47
CA GLY A 194 -1.51 -1.31 -10.67
C GLY A 194 -2.94 -1.19 -10.17
N GLY A 195 -3.71 -2.27 -10.37
CA GLY A 195 -5.05 -2.39 -9.80
C GLY A 195 -6.19 -1.98 -10.73
N TYR A 196 -5.96 -1.83 -12.04
CA TYR A 196 -6.99 -1.40 -12.98
C TYR A 196 -7.75 -2.57 -13.61
N SER A 197 -9.06 -2.42 -13.83
CA SER A 197 -9.82 -3.30 -14.72
C SER A 197 -9.28 -3.28 -16.15
N LEU A 198 -9.61 -4.28 -16.97
CA LEU A 198 -9.15 -4.35 -18.38
C LEU A 198 -9.58 -3.15 -19.23
N ASP A 199 -10.70 -2.51 -18.90
CA ASP A 199 -11.21 -1.30 -19.56
C ASP A 199 -10.71 0.01 -18.91
N PHE A 200 -9.91 -0.08 -17.84
CA PHE A 200 -9.38 1.02 -17.05
C PHE A 200 -10.43 1.95 -16.41
N LEU A 201 -11.70 1.52 -16.32
CA LEU A 201 -12.78 2.34 -15.72
C LEU A 201 -12.80 2.25 -14.19
N SER A 202 -12.28 1.15 -13.63
CA SER A 202 -12.26 0.89 -12.20
C SER A 202 -10.86 0.58 -11.71
N ARG A 203 -10.51 1.09 -10.52
CA ARG A 203 -9.28 0.75 -9.83
C ARG A 203 -9.54 0.18 -8.45
N ASN A 204 -9.09 -1.03 -8.22
CA ASN A 204 -9.08 -1.70 -6.93
C ASN A 204 -7.98 -2.78 -6.93
N PRO A 205 -6.81 -2.50 -6.33
CA PRO A 205 -5.68 -3.44 -6.29
C PRO A 205 -6.00 -4.81 -5.66
N ASN A 206 -7.04 -4.91 -4.81
CA ASN A 206 -7.45 -6.17 -4.20
C ASN A 206 -8.31 -7.05 -5.13
N ILE A 207 -8.92 -6.47 -6.18
CA ILE A 207 -9.78 -7.18 -7.14
C ILE A 207 -9.04 -7.36 -8.48
N TYR A 208 -8.44 -6.29 -8.98
CA TYR A 208 -7.83 -6.23 -10.30
C TYR A 208 -6.31 -6.38 -10.20
N VAL A 209 -5.84 -7.56 -9.79
CA VAL A 209 -4.43 -7.80 -9.48
C VAL A 209 -3.54 -7.62 -10.72
N SER A 210 -2.67 -6.61 -10.68
CA SER A 210 -1.60 -6.39 -11.67
C SER A 210 -0.31 -7.01 -11.13
N LYS A 211 0.00 -8.22 -11.56
CA LYS A 211 1.11 -9.02 -11.04
C LYS A 211 2.34 -8.91 -11.94
N ILE A 212 3.47 -8.47 -11.39
CA ILE A 212 4.78 -8.49 -12.05
C ILE A 212 5.58 -9.64 -11.46
N GLN A 213 6.09 -10.54 -12.30
CA GLN A 213 6.82 -11.71 -11.82
C GLN A 213 8.11 -11.90 -12.61
N ASP A 214 9.22 -12.02 -11.90
CA ASP A 214 10.48 -12.47 -12.49
C ASP A 214 10.45 -13.99 -12.72
N VAL A 215 10.51 -14.41 -13.97
CA VAL A 215 10.45 -15.81 -14.42
C VAL A 215 11.83 -16.34 -14.86
N SER A 216 12.91 -15.65 -14.51
CA SER A 216 14.28 -16.09 -14.82
C SER A 216 14.56 -17.52 -14.35
N THR A 217 15.21 -18.31 -15.20
CA THR A 217 15.62 -19.70 -14.89
C THR A 217 17.12 -19.97 -15.09
N GLY A 218 17.83 -19.06 -15.78
CA GLY A 218 19.25 -19.18 -16.09
C GLY A 218 20.16 -18.80 -14.91
N ALA A 219 21.46 -19.07 -15.01
CA ALA A 219 22.41 -18.59 -14.00
C ALA A 219 22.51 -17.05 -14.07
N VAL A 220 21.95 -16.36 -13.08
CA VAL A 220 21.99 -14.90 -12.95
C VAL A 220 22.66 -14.55 -11.64
N VAL A 221 23.54 -13.54 -11.66
CA VAL A 221 24.21 -13.05 -10.46
C VAL A 221 23.20 -12.43 -9.51
N ASP A 222 22.34 -11.51 -9.96
CA ASP A 222 21.28 -10.96 -9.12
C ASP A 222 19.98 -10.88 -9.94
N THR A 223 18.86 -11.32 -9.37
CA THR A 223 17.54 -11.16 -10.00
C THR A 223 16.81 -9.98 -9.38
N ARG A 224 16.33 -9.05 -10.21
CA ARG A 224 15.72 -7.80 -9.78
C ARG A 224 14.43 -7.57 -10.55
N THR A 225 13.28 -7.85 -9.95
CA THR A 225 11.98 -7.63 -10.63
C THR A 225 11.78 -6.15 -10.96
N ILE A 226 12.04 -5.27 -9.99
CA ILE A 226 12.05 -3.82 -10.17
C ILE A 226 13.35 -3.22 -9.63
N ARG A 227 13.96 -2.33 -10.42
CA ARG A 227 15.18 -1.60 -10.07
C ARG A 227 14.95 -0.09 -10.12
N ALA A 228 15.26 0.58 -9.00
CA ALA A 228 15.35 2.04 -8.91
C ALA A 228 16.83 2.46 -8.84
N GLY A 229 17.33 3.07 -9.91
CA GLY A 229 18.71 3.59 -9.98
C GLY A 229 18.87 4.97 -9.32
N ALA A 230 20.10 5.49 -9.32
CA ALA A 230 20.48 6.72 -8.62
C ALA A 230 19.69 7.99 -8.98
N THR A 231 19.08 8.05 -10.16
CA THR A 231 18.30 9.21 -10.61
C THR A 231 16.87 9.22 -10.07
N ILE A 232 16.41 8.12 -9.48
CA ILE A 232 15.02 7.96 -9.06
C ILE A 232 14.77 8.69 -7.74
N THR A 233 13.82 9.62 -7.75
CA THR A 233 13.39 10.39 -6.59
C THR A 233 12.06 9.90 -6.03
N ARG A 234 11.66 10.44 -4.87
CA ARG A 234 10.38 10.12 -4.19
C ARG A 234 9.14 10.48 -5.03
N SER A 235 9.30 11.29 -6.07
CA SER A 235 8.23 11.61 -7.02
C SER A 235 7.89 10.46 -7.98
N THR A 236 8.75 9.44 -8.05
CA THR A 236 8.48 8.19 -8.76
C THR A 236 7.78 7.23 -7.82
N VAL A 237 6.57 6.81 -8.18
CA VAL A 237 5.69 5.99 -7.33
C VAL A 237 5.56 4.58 -7.89
N ILE A 238 5.58 3.58 -7.04
CA ILE A 238 5.19 2.19 -7.31
C ILE A 238 3.98 1.89 -6.42
N ASP A 239 2.78 1.79 -6.99
CA ASP A 239 1.56 1.65 -6.20
C ASP A 239 0.55 0.62 -6.71
N GLY A 240 0.00 -0.17 -5.79
CA GLY A 240 -1.12 -1.08 -6.08
C GLY A 240 -0.73 -2.31 -6.93
N LEU A 241 0.52 -2.76 -6.85
CA LEU A 241 1.03 -3.90 -7.62
C LEU A 241 1.19 -5.15 -6.76
N SER A 242 1.10 -6.32 -7.40
CA SER A 242 1.65 -7.56 -6.85
C SER A 242 3.02 -7.80 -7.49
N ILE A 243 4.09 -7.81 -6.71
CA ILE A 243 5.48 -7.89 -7.19
C ILE A 243 6.10 -9.17 -6.66
N VAL A 244 6.53 -10.04 -7.56
CA VAL A 244 7.13 -11.33 -7.23
C VAL A 244 8.57 -11.38 -7.75
N GLY A 245 9.51 -11.49 -6.82
CA GLY A 245 10.92 -11.79 -7.05
C GLY A 245 11.12 -13.16 -7.69
N SER A 246 12.33 -13.39 -8.21
CA SER A 246 12.64 -14.65 -8.88
C SER A 246 12.60 -15.83 -7.90
N SER A 247 12.12 -16.98 -8.40
CA SER A 247 12.19 -18.27 -7.70
C SER A 247 13.19 -19.22 -8.37
N ASN A 248 14.23 -18.64 -8.97
CA ASN A 248 15.26 -19.35 -9.69
C ASN A 248 16.20 -20.12 -8.75
N LEU A 249 16.14 -21.45 -8.80
CA LEU A 249 17.00 -22.33 -8.01
C LEU A 249 18.46 -22.36 -8.47
N ASN A 250 18.75 -21.83 -9.67
CA ASN A 250 20.09 -21.78 -10.28
C ASN A 250 20.75 -20.40 -10.16
N ALA A 251 20.09 -19.43 -9.52
CA ALA A 251 20.67 -18.10 -9.34
C ALA A 251 21.89 -18.17 -8.41
N SER A 252 22.94 -17.39 -8.75
CA SER A 252 24.24 -17.43 -8.07
C SER A 252 24.49 -16.24 -7.13
N GLY A 253 23.54 -15.33 -7.02
CA GLY A 253 23.53 -14.24 -6.04
C GLY A 253 22.09 -13.82 -5.76
N ASN A 254 21.82 -12.60 -5.30
CA ASN A 254 20.62 -12.34 -4.50
C ASN A 254 19.34 -12.18 -5.34
N SER A 255 18.19 -12.55 -4.75
CA SER A 255 16.87 -12.29 -5.33
C SER A 255 16.21 -11.09 -4.66
N PHE A 256 15.88 -10.08 -5.48
CA PHE A 256 15.22 -8.85 -5.06
C PHE A 256 13.87 -8.70 -5.76
N ALA A 257 12.79 -8.52 -5.00
CA ALA A 257 11.54 -8.05 -5.60
C ALA A 257 11.65 -6.56 -5.98
N VAL A 258 12.15 -5.71 -5.07
CA VAL A 258 12.45 -4.30 -5.35
C VAL A 258 13.85 -3.95 -4.87
N HIS A 259 14.69 -3.42 -5.76
CA HIS A 259 16.04 -2.98 -5.44
C HIS A 259 16.21 -1.46 -5.68
N CYS A 260 16.30 -0.71 -4.59
CA CYS A 260 16.58 0.72 -4.54
C CYS A 260 18.10 0.97 -4.42
N LEU A 261 18.78 0.99 -5.56
CA LEU A 261 20.23 1.18 -5.66
C LEU A 261 20.52 2.67 -5.90
N ASN A 262 20.72 3.41 -4.80
CA ASN A 262 20.83 4.87 -4.74
C ASN A 262 19.54 5.65 -5.12
N GLY A 263 18.52 4.97 -5.66
CA GLY A 263 17.23 5.56 -5.98
C GLY A 263 16.26 5.52 -4.81
N SER A 264 15.48 6.57 -4.60
CA SER A 264 14.60 6.73 -3.44
C SER A 264 13.12 6.93 -3.85
N PRO A 265 12.47 5.94 -4.52
CA PRO A 265 11.07 6.03 -4.92
C PRO A 265 10.10 6.04 -3.71
N THR A 266 8.83 6.31 -3.98
CA THR A 266 7.72 5.99 -3.07
C THR A 266 7.15 4.62 -3.45
N ILE A 267 7.07 3.70 -2.51
CA ILE A 267 6.59 2.32 -2.69
C ILE A 267 5.40 2.13 -1.77
N SER A 268 4.18 2.05 -2.32
CA SER A 268 2.96 2.03 -1.51
C SER A 268 1.88 1.05 -1.95
N ASN A 269 1.08 0.53 -1.00
CA ASN A 269 -0.09 -0.32 -1.31
C ASN A 269 0.24 -1.54 -2.20
N ASN A 270 1.45 -2.10 -2.09
CA ASN A 270 1.86 -3.27 -2.88
C ASN A 270 1.80 -4.56 -2.05
N LEU A 271 1.61 -5.67 -2.75
CA LEU A 271 1.89 -7.02 -2.27
C LEU A 271 3.24 -7.45 -2.82
N ILE A 272 4.26 -7.57 -1.99
CA ILE A 272 5.64 -7.84 -2.41
C ILE A 272 6.08 -9.19 -1.86
N GLN A 273 6.59 -10.07 -2.73
CA GLN A 273 7.14 -11.37 -2.35
C GLN A 273 8.49 -11.57 -3.01
N ALA A 274 9.55 -11.79 -2.24
CA ALA A 274 10.91 -11.92 -2.77
C ALA A 274 11.18 -13.19 -3.63
N GLY A 275 10.24 -14.13 -3.67
CA GLY A 275 10.39 -15.42 -4.35
C GLY A 275 10.93 -16.53 -3.43
N SER A 276 11.27 -17.68 -4.01
CA SER A 276 11.81 -18.85 -3.30
C SER A 276 13.04 -19.41 -4.01
N VAL A 277 14.16 -19.46 -3.33
CA VAL A 277 15.47 -19.85 -3.88
C VAL A 277 16.15 -20.87 -2.96
N SER A 278 17.16 -21.57 -3.49
CA SER A 278 17.89 -22.61 -2.75
C SER A 278 19.05 -22.03 -1.93
N SER A 279 20.03 -21.43 -2.61
CA SER A 279 21.38 -21.19 -2.08
C SER A 279 21.80 -19.73 -1.94
N ILE A 280 20.84 -18.80 -1.99
CA ILE A 280 21.09 -17.36 -2.06
C ILE A 280 20.10 -16.61 -1.16
N THR A 281 20.39 -15.33 -0.90
CA THR A 281 19.53 -14.47 -0.09
C THR A 281 18.28 -14.06 -0.87
N THR A 282 17.12 -14.05 -0.21
CA THR A 282 15.89 -13.43 -0.74
C THR A 282 15.56 -12.15 0.01
N ILE A 283 15.24 -11.09 -0.74
CA ILE A 283 14.99 -9.76 -0.19
C ILE A 283 13.72 -9.18 -0.83
N GLY A 284 12.75 -8.83 0.01
CA GLY A 284 11.54 -8.14 -0.45
C GLY A 284 11.88 -6.77 -1.02
N ILE A 285 12.41 -5.89 -0.16
CA ILE A 285 12.89 -4.56 -0.55
C ILE A 285 14.31 -4.36 -0.04
N MET A 286 15.22 -4.00 -0.94
CA MET A 286 16.57 -3.54 -0.57
C MET A 286 16.70 -2.04 -0.80
N ALA A 287 17.11 -1.30 0.21
CA ALA A 287 17.55 0.09 0.11
C ALA A 287 19.06 0.17 0.33
N ASP A 288 19.79 0.38 -0.77
CA ASP A 288 21.24 0.51 -0.79
C ASP A 288 21.62 1.96 -1.11
N ALA A 289 22.21 2.66 -0.13
CA ALA A 289 22.54 4.09 -0.21
C ALA A 289 21.34 4.94 -0.68
N SER A 290 20.15 4.57 -0.23
CA SER A 290 18.88 5.16 -0.66
C SER A 290 17.90 5.39 0.50
N SER A 291 16.95 6.29 0.30
CA SER A 291 15.97 6.71 1.30
C SER A 291 14.52 6.69 0.75
N PRO A 292 14.06 5.55 0.20
CA PRO A 292 12.68 5.41 -0.26
C PRO A 292 11.68 5.65 0.87
N VAL A 293 10.44 5.99 0.47
CA VAL A 293 9.27 5.93 1.34
C VAL A 293 8.58 4.59 1.06
N ILE A 294 8.41 3.77 2.10
CA ILE A 294 7.82 2.43 2.01
C ILE A 294 6.59 2.43 2.92
N SER A 295 5.39 2.49 2.34
CA SER A 295 4.16 2.59 3.13
C SER A 295 3.03 1.65 2.72
N ASP A 296 2.24 1.18 3.70
CA ASP A 296 0.99 0.45 3.42
C ASP A 296 1.19 -0.79 2.54
N ASN A 297 2.38 -1.40 2.54
CA ASN A 297 2.68 -2.61 1.78
C ASN A 297 2.47 -3.86 2.64
N THR A 298 2.19 -4.98 1.99
CA THR A 298 2.36 -6.32 2.56
C THR A 298 3.61 -6.94 1.95
N ILE A 299 4.62 -7.23 2.76
CA ILE A 299 5.96 -7.63 2.29
C ILE A 299 6.30 -9.01 2.87
N PHE A 300 6.64 -9.95 1.99
CA PHE A 300 7.14 -11.27 2.33
C PHE A 300 8.58 -11.40 1.83
N GLY A 301 9.52 -11.59 2.75
CA GLY A 301 10.95 -11.74 2.48
C GLY A 301 11.33 -13.01 1.73
N GLY A 302 10.37 -13.87 1.41
CA GLY A 302 10.54 -15.03 0.54
C GLY A 302 10.98 -16.30 1.28
N ARG A 303 11.65 -17.20 0.57
CA ARG A 303 12.19 -18.43 1.13
C ARG A 303 13.60 -18.68 0.62
N SER A 304 14.51 -18.97 1.53
CA SER A 304 15.83 -19.52 1.25
C SER A 304 16.07 -20.80 2.06
N THR A 305 16.68 -21.80 1.44
CA THR A 305 16.99 -23.06 2.14
C THR A 305 18.33 -23.02 2.86
N THR A 306 19.31 -22.25 2.40
CA THR A 306 20.65 -22.20 3.03
C THR A 306 21.05 -20.80 3.50
N GLU A 307 20.45 -19.75 2.98
CA GLU A 307 20.85 -18.37 3.25
C GLU A 307 19.75 -17.57 3.97
N TYR A 308 20.03 -16.29 4.18
CA TYR A 308 19.17 -15.34 4.86
C TYR A 308 17.91 -15.00 4.05
N THR A 309 16.86 -14.57 4.76
CA THR A 309 15.70 -13.91 4.16
C THR A 309 15.45 -12.56 4.82
N PHE A 310 15.08 -11.56 4.01
CA PHE A 310 14.83 -10.21 4.47
C PHE A 310 13.50 -9.69 3.94
N GLY A 311 12.63 -9.20 4.84
CA GLY A 311 11.50 -8.37 4.43
C GLY A 311 12.02 -7.06 3.82
N ILE A 312 12.72 -6.27 4.64
CA ILE A 312 13.39 -5.04 4.24
C ILE A 312 14.87 -5.07 4.69
N PHE A 313 15.79 -4.77 3.77
CA PHE A 313 17.21 -4.64 4.06
C PHE A 313 17.72 -3.23 3.71
N LEU A 314 18.25 -2.53 4.71
CA LEU A 314 18.83 -1.19 4.61
C LEU A 314 20.36 -1.26 4.74
N GLN A 315 21.11 -0.65 3.81
CA GLN A 315 22.57 -0.58 3.90
C GLN A 315 23.16 0.71 3.30
N ASN A 316 24.45 0.93 3.59
CA ASN A 316 25.28 1.99 3.00
C ASN A 316 24.71 3.42 3.16
N GLY A 317 24.15 3.73 4.33
CA GLY A 317 23.64 5.08 4.62
C GLY A 317 22.16 5.26 4.33
N ALA A 318 21.42 4.16 4.18
CA ALA A 318 20.00 4.20 3.89
C ALA A 318 19.21 4.84 5.05
N SER A 319 18.35 5.81 4.73
CA SER A 319 17.52 6.55 5.70
C SER A 319 16.06 6.55 5.26
N SER A 320 15.52 5.33 5.10
CA SER A 320 14.15 5.10 4.59
C SER A 320 13.07 5.50 5.62
N GLU A 321 11.91 5.93 5.11
CA GLU A 321 10.68 6.08 5.90
C GLU A 321 9.83 4.83 5.70
N ILE A 322 9.63 4.04 6.75
CA ILE A 322 8.94 2.74 6.70
C ILE A 322 7.71 2.81 7.59
N GLN A 323 6.52 2.89 6.99
CA GLN A 323 5.30 3.15 7.76
C GLN A 323 4.10 2.27 7.39
N ASN A 324 3.33 1.83 8.39
CA ASN A 324 2.06 1.11 8.20
C ASN A 324 2.16 -0.14 7.30
N ASN A 325 3.32 -0.79 7.25
CA ASN A 325 3.50 -2.02 6.49
C ASN A 325 3.16 -3.24 7.35
N THR A 326 2.73 -4.31 6.70
CA THR A 326 2.78 -5.68 7.25
C THR A 326 3.99 -6.38 6.66
N ILE A 327 4.95 -6.77 7.48
CA ILE A 327 6.24 -7.31 7.04
C ILE A 327 6.42 -8.69 7.66
N ASP A 328 6.68 -9.68 6.83
CA ASP A 328 7.13 -11.02 7.21
C ASP A 328 8.51 -11.27 6.61
N ALA A 329 9.48 -11.63 7.44
CA ALA A 329 10.83 -11.96 7.01
C ALA A 329 10.91 -13.14 6.04
N GLY A 330 9.90 -14.02 6.00
CA GLY A 330 9.90 -15.24 5.22
C GLY A 330 10.53 -16.42 5.96
N ILE A 331 11.11 -17.36 5.19
CA ILE A 331 11.62 -18.64 5.70
C ILE A 331 13.09 -18.84 5.32
N ALA A 332 13.99 -18.82 6.30
CA ALA A 332 15.44 -19.08 6.18
C ALA A 332 15.82 -20.41 6.86
N THR A 333 15.58 -21.55 6.20
CA THR A 333 15.54 -22.87 6.87
C THR A 333 16.79 -23.20 7.69
N ASN A 334 17.98 -22.94 7.16
CA ASN A 334 19.26 -23.24 7.80
C ASN A 334 20.03 -21.98 8.24
N ASN A 335 19.41 -20.79 8.17
CA ASN A 335 20.07 -19.52 8.49
C ASN A 335 19.08 -18.58 9.19
N SER A 336 19.23 -17.26 9.02
CA SER A 336 18.46 -16.28 9.78
C SER A 336 17.41 -15.57 8.93
N ALA A 337 16.22 -15.40 9.49
CA ALA A 337 15.14 -14.61 8.90
C ALA A 337 15.06 -13.25 9.60
N HIS A 338 14.98 -12.17 8.81
CA HIS A 338 14.95 -10.79 9.30
C HIS A 338 13.76 -10.02 8.74
N GLY A 339 12.87 -9.52 9.59
CA GLY A 339 11.76 -8.67 9.17
C GLY A 339 12.31 -7.38 8.58
N ILE A 340 13.06 -6.63 9.40
CA ILE A 340 13.86 -5.48 8.97
C ILE A 340 15.30 -5.69 9.44
N TYR A 341 16.26 -5.49 8.54
CA TYR A 341 17.70 -5.50 8.86
C TYR A 341 18.36 -4.18 8.48
N THR A 342 19.16 -3.62 9.39
CA THR A 342 20.09 -2.52 9.09
C THR A 342 21.53 -3.03 9.11
N GLY A 343 22.21 -2.87 7.98
CA GLY A 343 23.60 -3.27 7.80
C GLY A 343 24.57 -2.50 8.71
N PRO A 344 25.84 -2.93 8.79
CA PRO A 344 26.87 -2.39 9.68
C PRO A 344 27.44 -1.04 9.19
N GLN A 345 26.56 -0.15 8.70
CA GLN A 345 26.85 1.22 8.30
C GLN A 345 25.91 2.18 9.04
N ALA A 346 26.15 3.48 8.93
CA ALA A 346 25.30 4.50 9.56
C ALA A 346 23.96 4.65 8.82
N ASN A 347 22.99 3.78 9.12
CA ASN A 347 21.63 3.85 8.57
C ASN A 347 20.71 4.55 9.59
N ASN A 348 19.86 5.48 9.13
CA ASN A 348 19.01 6.27 10.02
C ASN A 348 17.52 6.20 9.61
N PRO A 349 16.91 5.01 9.55
CA PRO A 349 15.51 4.90 9.14
C PRO A 349 14.55 5.37 10.24
N THR A 350 13.39 5.84 9.79
CA THR A 350 12.22 6.09 10.63
C THR A 350 11.19 4.98 10.37
N ILE A 351 10.83 4.23 11.40
CA ILE A 351 10.00 3.01 11.31
C ILE A 351 8.78 3.18 12.23
N VAL A 352 7.59 3.36 11.64
CA VAL A 352 6.38 3.76 12.39
C VAL A 352 5.15 2.93 12.05
N GLY A 353 4.41 2.45 13.05
CA GLY A 353 3.08 1.88 12.81
C GLY A 353 3.06 0.55 12.04
N ASN A 354 4.19 -0.16 11.95
CA ASN A 354 4.28 -1.41 11.22
C ASN A 354 3.88 -2.61 12.08
N ILE A 355 3.41 -3.67 11.41
CA ILE A 355 3.31 -5.02 11.96
C ILE A 355 4.45 -5.83 11.38
N ILE A 356 5.36 -6.32 12.23
CA ILE A 356 6.59 -6.98 11.81
C ILE A 356 6.65 -8.37 12.41
N TYR A 357 6.78 -9.38 11.56
CA TYR A 357 7.01 -10.76 11.89
C TYR A 357 8.42 -11.15 11.46
N GLY A 358 9.23 -11.63 12.41
CA GLY A 358 10.59 -12.09 12.15
C GLY A 358 10.70 -13.37 11.30
N GLY A 359 9.57 -13.91 10.85
CA GLY A 359 9.49 -15.11 10.01
C GLY A 359 9.97 -16.36 10.72
N SER A 360 10.53 -17.31 9.96
CA SER A 360 11.06 -18.57 10.48
C SER A 360 12.46 -18.87 9.98
N GLY A 361 13.36 -19.26 10.88
CA GLY A 361 14.71 -19.70 10.54
C GLY A 361 15.42 -20.36 11.71
N ASN A 362 16.71 -20.64 11.60
CA ASN A 362 17.51 -21.04 12.76
C ASN A 362 17.55 -19.91 13.81
N ILE A 363 17.64 -18.66 13.33
CA ILE A 363 17.46 -17.46 14.13
C ILE A 363 16.39 -16.59 13.44
N SER A 364 15.50 -15.97 14.20
CA SER A 364 14.50 -15.06 13.66
C SER A 364 14.58 -13.70 14.34
N PHE A 365 14.47 -12.64 13.55
CA PHE A 365 14.58 -11.26 14.00
C PHE A 365 13.40 -10.45 13.48
N GLY A 366 12.61 -9.85 14.37
CA GLY A 366 11.65 -8.81 13.96
C GLY A 366 12.41 -7.62 13.38
N LEU A 367 13.28 -7.03 14.21
CA LEU A 367 14.23 -5.99 13.82
C LEU A 367 15.65 -6.39 14.22
N ASN A 368 16.56 -6.48 13.25
CA ASN A 368 17.99 -6.66 13.48
C ASN A 368 18.75 -5.37 13.14
N THR A 369 19.43 -4.81 14.13
CA THR A 369 20.12 -3.52 14.00
C THR A 369 21.61 -3.72 14.16
N SER A 370 22.40 -3.10 13.27
CA SER A 370 23.86 -3.10 13.37
C SER A 370 24.37 -1.69 13.66
N HIS A 371 25.27 -1.56 14.62
CA HIS A 371 25.98 -0.31 14.86
C HIS A 371 26.76 0.12 13.60
N PRO A 372 26.85 1.42 13.26
CA PRO A 372 26.35 2.59 13.98
C PRO A 372 24.94 3.06 13.58
N SER A 373 24.06 2.18 13.08
CA SER A 373 22.71 2.58 12.67
C SER A 373 21.93 3.23 13.82
N ASN A 374 21.32 4.40 13.57
CA ASN A 374 20.55 5.15 14.55
C ASN A 374 19.06 5.22 14.14
N ILE A 375 18.31 4.22 14.58
CA ILE A 375 16.92 3.99 14.15
C ILE A 375 15.95 4.76 15.04
N THR A 376 14.92 5.37 14.44
CA THR A 376 13.73 5.82 15.17
C THR A 376 12.60 4.82 14.96
N LEU A 377 12.16 4.15 16.02
CA LEU A 377 11.18 3.05 15.99
C LEU A 377 10.00 3.37 16.92
N THR A 378 8.83 3.70 16.36
CA THR A 378 7.68 4.16 17.13
C THR A 378 6.37 3.46 16.78
N SER A 379 5.62 3.02 17.79
CA SER A 379 4.26 2.47 17.60
C SER A 379 4.19 1.24 16.69
N ASN A 380 5.20 0.37 16.71
CA ASN A 380 5.21 -0.87 15.93
C ASN A 380 4.76 -2.06 16.79
N SER A 381 4.16 -3.06 16.15
CA SER A 381 3.94 -4.39 16.72
C SER A 381 4.97 -5.34 16.15
N ILE A 382 5.85 -5.89 16.99
CA ILE A 382 7.02 -6.66 16.56
C ILE A 382 7.00 -8.03 17.23
N ASP A 383 6.82 -9.05 16.40
CA ASP A 383 7.01 -10.44 16.73
C ASP A 383 8.41 -10.88 16.27
N GLY A 384 9.25 -11.36 17.18
CA GLY A 384 10.55 -11.92 16.84
C GLY A 384 10.52 -13.19 15.98
N GLY A 385 9.35 -13.79 15.76
CA GLY A 385 9.15 -14.93 14.87
C GLY A 385 9.41 -16.29 15.52
N ILE A 386 9.76 -17.27 14.69
CA ILE A 386 9.88 -18.69 15.05
C ILE A 386 11.24 -19.22 14.59
N GLY A 387 12.23 -19.22 15.47
CA GLY A 387 13.51 -19.90 15.27
C GLY A 387 14.03 -20.58 16.53
N ASN A 388 15.19 -21.25 16.49
CA ASN A 388 15.80 -21.78 17.72
C ASN A 388 16.06 -20.65 18.71
N THR A 389 16.47 -19.50 18.18
CA THR A 389 16.54 -18.23 18.88
C THR A 389 15.72 -17.17 18.15
N SER A 390 14.93 -16.40 18.89
CA SER A 390 14.04 -15.37 18.34
C SER A 390 14.19 -14.06 19.10
N TYR A 391 14.30 -12.96 18.34
CA TYR A 391 14.50 -11.61 18.84
C TYR A 391 13.43 -10.68 18.29
N ALA A 392 12.62 -10.04 19.13
CA ALA A 392 11.76 -8.96 18.62
C ALA A 392 12.64 -7.81 18.12
N ILE A 393 13.60 -7.38 18.94
CA ILE A 393 14.66 -6.45 18.56
C ILE A 393 16.02 -7.02 18.97
N TYR A 394 16.94 -7.07 18.01
CA TYR A 394 18.37 -7.29 18.24
C TYR A 394 19.13 -5.99 18.05
N HIS A 395 19.81 -5.55 19.10
CA HIS A 395 20.67 -4.38 19.15
C HIS A 395 22.13 -4.82 19.04
N GLY A 396 22.69 -4.65 17.85
CA GLY A 396 24.02 -5.15 17.51
C GLY A 396 25.15 -4.52 18.33
N THR A 397 26.28 -5.22 18.40
CA THR A 397 27.48 -4.76 19.12
C THR A 397 28.04 -3.48 18.51
N GLY A 398 28.52 -2.55 19.34
CA GLY A 398 29.07 -1.28 18.89
C GLY A 398 29.55 -0.37 20.01
N GLY A 399 30.02 0.83 19.64
CA GLY A 399 30.48 1.84 20.60
C GLY A 399 29.57 3.06 20.63
N GLY A 400 28.97 3.36 21.79
CA GLY A 400 28.05 4.47 21.99
C GLY A 400 26.58 4.07 21.86
N ASN A 401 25.71 4.88 22.48
CA ASN A 401 24.28 4.62 22.50
C ASN A 401 23.61 5.12 21.23
N VAL A 402 22.77 4.29 20.61
CA VAL A 402 22.04 4.59 19.38
C VAL A 402 20.62 4.05 19.47
N GLY A 403 19.73 4.53 18.62
CA GLY A 403 18.36 4.01 18.52
C GLY A 403 17.39 4.60 19.55
N SER A 404 16.22 4.99 19.06
CA SER A 404 15.08 5.43 19.87
C SER A 404 13.90 4.49 19.63
N TYR A 405 13.52 3.74 20.66
CA TYR A 405 12.50 2.70 20.61
C TYR A 405 11.36 3.06 21.57
N GLN A 406 10.26 3.57 21.02
CA GLN A 406 9.18 4.15 21.82
C GLN A 406 7.80 3.58 21.48
N SER A 407 6.96 3.32 22.48
CA SER A 407 5.55 2.95 22.28
C SER A 407 5.33 1.69 21.43
N ASN A 408 6.31 0.77 21.36
CA ASN A 408 6.21 -0.46 20.58
C ASN A 408 5.59 -1.60 21.41
N SER A 409 4.97 -2.57 20.75
CA SER A 409 4.60 -3.86 21.34
C SER A 409 5.61 -4.92 20.90
N LEU A 410 6.38 -5.45 21.85
CA LEU A 410 7.47 -6.39 21.61
C LEU A 410 7.14 -7.76 22.19
N TYR A 411 7.22 -8.79 21.36
CA TYR A 411 6.98 -10.18 21.76
C TYR A 411 7.67 -11.17 20.82
N THR A 412 7.61 -12.44 21.15
CA THR A 412 8.07 -13.53 20.27
C THR A 412 6.97 -14.59 20.21
N SER A 413 6.80 -15.29 19.08
CA SER A 413 5.78 -16.34 18.91
C SER A 413 6.34 -17.77 19.00
N GLY A 414 7.65 -17.97 18.80
CA GLY A 414 8.26 -19.29 18.85
C GLY A 414 9.73 -19.30 19.28
N GLY A 415 10.26 -20.50 19.50
CA GLY A 415 11.67 -20.74 19.78
C GLY A 415 12.03 -21.19 21.18
N THR A 416 13.28 -21.64 21.34
CA THR A 416 13.86 -22.07 22.62
C THR A 416 14.40 -20.88 23.40
N ASN A 417 15.15 -20.01 22.72
CA ASN A 417 15.69 -18.79 23.30
C ASN A 417 14.93 -17.59 22.75
N ARG A 418 14.22 -16.86 23.60
CA ARG A 418 13.23 -15.86 23.18
C ARG A 418 13.41 -14.55 23.92
N TYR A 419 13.75 -13.51 23.18
CA TYR A 419 14.12 -12.19 23.70
C TYR A 419 13.27 -11.09 23.07
N CYS A 420 12.82 -10.14 23.89
CA CYS A 420 12.11 -8.96 23.39
C CYS A 420 13.11 -7.90 22.91
N LEU A 421 14.06 -7.51 23.76
CA LEU A 421 15.24 -6.74 23.34
C LEU A 421 16.50 -7.52 23.74
N PHE A 422 17.44 -7.66 22.80
CA PHE A 422 18.75 -8.25 23.07
C PHE A 422 19.86 -7.31 22.65
N GLU A 423 20.71 -6.90 23.58
CA GLU A 423 21.94 -6.17 23.30
C GLU A 423 23.10 -7.15 23.18
N ALA A 424 23.78 -7.16 22.04
CA ALA A 424 24.71 -8.23 21.71
C ALA A 424 26.12 -8.10 22.33
N GLY A 425 26.43 -7.00 23.00
CA GLY A 425 27.72 -6.83 23.65
C GLY A 425 27.85 -5.53 24.42
N THR A 426 29.06 -5.32 24.96
CA THR A 426 29.37 -4.18 25.81
C THR A 426 29.52 -2.90 24.99
N GLY A 427 28.91 -1.80 25.44
CA GLY A 427 29.21 -0.47 24.94
C GLY A 427 28.21 0.14 23.95
N SER A 428 27.14 -0.56 23.57
CA SER A 428 26.01 0.05 22.83
C SER A 428 24.70 -0.33 23.49
N SER A 429 23.94 0.70 23.87
CA SER A 429 22.58 0.57 24.38
C SER A 429 21.62 1.48 23.61
N PRO A 430 20.31 1.18 23.62
CA PRO A 430 19.29 2.11 23.16
C PRO A 430 19.44 3.47 23.83
N LEU A 431 19.46 4.53 23.01
CA LEU A 431 19.42 5.91 23.51
C LEU A 431 18.09 6.18 24.23
N ILE A 432 16.99 5.66 23.67
CA ILE A 432 15.65 5.74 24.27
C ILE A 432 14.99 4.36 24.16
N PHE A 433 14.43 3.87 25.27
CA PHE A 433 13.62 2.66 25.32
C PHE A 433 12.46 2.86 26.29
N ASN A 434 11.40 3.57 25.89
CA ASN A 434 10.31 3.95 26.80
C ASN A 434 8.91 3.67 26.25
N GLN A 435 7.95 3.54 27.16
CA GLN A 435 6.53 3.31 26.83
C GLN A 435 6.27 2.04 26.00
N ASN A 436 7.21 1.10 25.95
CA ASN A 436 7.02 -0.15 25.20
C ASN A 436 6.21 -1.14 26.03
N ARG A 437 5.31 -1.86 25.37
CA ARG A 437 4.61 -3.02 25.90
C ARG A 437 5.45 -4.27 25.63
N ILE A 438 5.92 -4.96 26.66
CA ILE A 438 6.91 -6.03 26.52
C ILE A 438 6.38 -7.32 27.16
N TYR A 439 6.19 -8.37 26.36
CA TYR A 439 5.54 -9.60 26.85
C TYR A 439 5.93 -10.84 26.05
N ASN A 440 5.69 -12.02 26.64
CA ASN A 440 5.87 -13.31 25.97
C ASN A 440 7.30 -13.51 25.38
N CYS A 441 8.33 -13.22 26.19
CA CYS A 441 9.74 -13.44 25.90
C CYS A 441 10.40 -14.19 27.07
N PRO A 442 10.19 -15.52 27.17
CA PRO A 442 10.49 -16.30 28.38
C PRO A 442 11.97 -16.40 28.76
N THR A 443 12.90 -16.13 27.83
CA THR A 443 14.34 -16.12 28.16
C THR A 443 14.73 -14.79 28.81
N ALA A 444 14.40 -13.68 28.16
CA ALA A 444 14.47 -12.35 28.77
C ALA A 444 13.54 -11.36 28.08
N ILE A 445 12.89 -10.48 28.84
CA ILE A 445 12.22 -9.31 28.26
C ILE A 445 13.25 -8.22 27.85
N TYR A 446 14.44 -8.25 28.44
CA TYR A 446 15.58 -7.42 28.06
C TYR A 446 16.87 -8.16 28.40
N PHE A 447 17.80 -8.29 27.46
CA PHE A 447 19.11 -8.90 27.69
C PHE A 447 20.20 -7.84 27.55
N ASP A 448 20.76 -7.42 28.68
CA ASP A 448 21.64 -6.26 28.82
C ASP A 448 23.10 -6.66 28.54
N GLN A 449 23.69 -5.97 27.55
CA GLN A 449 25.07 -6.10 27.10
C GLN A 449 25.58 -7.55 26.97
N GLY A 450 24.73 -8.44 26.48
CA GLY A 450 25.09 -9.84 26.23
C GLY A 450 25.37 -10.67 27.49
N SER A 451 25.04 -10.16 28.70
CA SER A 451 25.47 -10.79 29.95
C SER A 451 24.38 -10.95 31.01
N VAL A 452 23.36 -10.08 31.04
CA VAL A 452 22.34 -10.09 32.10
C VAL A 452 20.94 -10.22 31.51
N ALA A 453 20.28 -11.35 31.81
CA ALA A 453 18.86 -11.53 31.53
C ALA A 453 18.02 -10.77 32.55
N ILE A 454 17.22 -9.81 32.07
CA ILE A 454 16.27 -9.04 32.87
C ILE A 454 14.86 -9.53 32.53
N ASN A 455 14.16 -10.03 33.56
CA ASN A 455 12.80 -10.57 33.48
C ASN A 455 11.76 -9.70 34.21
N SER A 456 12.15 -8.51 34.66
CA SER A 456 11.30 -7.58 35.40
C SER A 456 11.23 -6.21 34.72
N ILE A 457 10.00 -5.75 34.46
CA ILE A 457 9.73 -4.40 33.93
C ILE A 457 10.22 -3.33 34.92
N SER A 458 10.13 -3.58 36.24
CA SER A 458 10.60 -2.61 37.23
C SER A 458 12.11 -2.41 37.17
N THR A 459 12.88 -3.46 36.84
CA THR A 459 14.33 -3.35 36.64
C THR A 459 14.65 -2.55 35.39
N ILE A 460 13.97 -2.80 34.27
CA ILE A 460 14.15 -2.01 33.04
C ILE A 460 13.88 -0.51 33.31
N ASN A 461 12.76 -0.21 33.98
CA ASN A 461 12.38 1.17 34.31
C ASN A 461 13.23 1.79 35.45
N GLY A 462 13.91 0.98 36.26
CA GLY A 462 14.80 1.42 37.34
C GLY A 462 16.25 1.68 36.89
N GLY A 463 16.61 1.25 35.68
CA GLY A 463 17.97 1.28 35.14
C GLY A 463 18.55 -0.11 34.93
N THR A 464 19.16 -0.32 33.77
CA THR A 464 19.90 -1.56 33.47
C THR A 464 21.28 -1.55 34.14
N THR A 465 21.97 -2.69 34.16
CA THR A 465 23.23 -2.83 34.89
C THR A 465 24.32 -2.05 34.15
N ASN A 466 24.76 -0.92 34.72
CA ASN A 466 25.70 0.03 34.08
C ASN A 466 25.14 0.75 32.83
N GLY A 467 23.83 0.73 32.62
CA GLY A 467 23.19 1.35 31.46
C GLY A 467 22.25 2.50 31.81
N SER A 468 21.47 2.90 30.82
CA SER A 468 20.56 4.05 30.91
C SER A 468 19.29 3.69 31.71
N SER A 469 18.71 4.68 32.41
CA SER A 469 17.39 4.52 33.03
C SER A 469 16.30 4.74 31.99
N TYR A 470 15.45 3.72 31.81
CA TYR A 470 14.29 3.78 30.95
C TYR A 470 13.03 4.07 31.76
N SER A 471 11.90 4.36 31.11
CA SER A 471 10.67 4.67 31.84
C SER A 471 9.40 4.29 31.07
N GLY A 472 8.32 4.07 31.82
CA GLY A 472 6.99 3.85 31.25
C GLY A 472 6.80 2.54 30.49
N ASN A 473 7.76 1.61 30.47
CA ASN A 473 7.57 0.28 29.89
C ASN A 473 6.62 -0.55 30.76
N TYR A 474 5.82 -1.44 30.16
CA TYR A 474 4.78 -2.22 30.85
C TYR A 474 4.54 -3.62 30.27
#